data_AF-A0A6V7U1U8-F1
#
_entry.id   AF-A0A6V7U1U8-F1
#
_cell.length_a   1.000
_cell.length_b   1.000
_cell.length_c   1.000
_cell.angle_alpha   90.00
_cell.angle_beta   90.00
_cell.angle_gamma   90.00
#
_symmetry.space_group_name_H-M   'P 1'
#
loop_
_entity.id
_entity.type
_entity.pdbx_description
1 polymer ?
#
loop_
_entity_poly.entity_id
_entity_poly.type
_entity_poly.pdbx_seq_one_letter_code
_entity_poly.pdbx_strand_id
1 'polypeptide(L)'
;MYGIYRPEAGTPPQAPQYGGVSGMILAQRMPKGEDIRYLDSRERSQRALVGTIEATIRAVEEAEEEIAKPPQIDLPRFGETQRHWRVEVEKESVGDRLAAMGAATAEVVQLTAIPEESAVDTRVGNAIATIGSNLPEMGRGVRELAALMPDEHRAGDLVDAARKLCNAFGTFLDKVHPEHQEKRANILSAASRVGELSNDVLSTIQERTEEELSFHDELNRKARAVATSTAQLVLQAKTVSADCDDPGLKDQVIQSAMKTAYATSELVACTRVVGPTIEHPPCKEHLTDAAHCVARAVHELLEDASKASQQAPPEKAENFEHLRESASRVTNALDDIIGHVQGGPWGYHRKTQQDYTFEQIVESSNRILAHPGGAPPELFRYSETAIRNSQMLVDGMEQEANKLDSVQQREKLLNAARSVAQATSSMIDATKECQNRPGEAEPQLALKSATSQLVQPANRRREAKAS
;
A
#
# COMPACT_ATOMS: atom_id res chain seq x y z
N MET A 1 -46.21 27.36 60.32
CA MET A 1 -46.32 27.43 61.79
C MET A 1 -46.47 25.99 62.29
N TYR A 2 -45.36 25.37 62.75
CA TYR A 2 -45.25 23.94 63.17
C TYR A 2 -45.67 22.91 62.07
N GLY A 3 -45.16 21.68 61.96
CA GLY A 3 -44.41 20.78 62.87
C GLY A 3 -45.17 19.42 62.90
N ILE A 4 -44.58 18.22 63.03
CA ILE A 4 -43.23 17.84 63.50
C ILE A 4 -42.97 16.33 63.20
N TYR A 5 -41.71 15.94 62.86
CA TYR A 5 -41.02 14.61 62.98
C TYR A 5 -41.56 13.37 62.20
N ARG A 6 -40.79 12.51 61.49
CA ARG A 6 -39.61 11.64 61.82
C ARG A 6 -39.83 10.67 63.00
N PRO A 7 -39.06 9.55 63.14
CA PRO A 7 -37.87 9.09 62.42
C PRO A 7 -38.26 8.00 61.37
N GLU A 8 -37.57 6.91 60.97
CA GLU A 8 -36.33 6.17 61.33
C GLU A 8 -35.59 5.65 60.05
N ALA A 9 -34.59 4.76 60.19
CA ALA A 9 -33.90 4.06 59.10
C ALA A 9 -33.35 2.69 59.57
N GLY A 10 -33.23 1.71 58.67
CA GLY A 10 -32.72 0.37 59.00
C GLY A 10 -32.15 -0.42 57.82
N THR A 11 -30.85 -0.68 57.87
CA THR A 11 -30.06 -1.64 57.06
C THR A 11 -28.98 -2.23 58.00
N PRO A 12 -28.20 -3.29 57.66
CA PRO A 12 -28.07 -4.07 56.42
C PRO A 12 -28.31 -5.59 56.78
N PRO A 13 -27.59 -6.64 56.32
CA PRO A 13 -26.66 -6.81 55.18
C PRO A 13 -26.85 -8.09 54.32
N GLN A 14 -25.92 -8.21 53.36
CA GLN A 14 -25.39 -9.41 52.68
C GLN A 14 -25.71 -9.54 51.18
N ALA A 15 -24.72 -10.08 50.46
CA ALA A 15 -24.64 -10.20 49.01
C ALA A 15 -23.96 -11.57 48.68
N PRO A 16 -23.50 -11.79 47.44
CA PRO A 16 -24.31 -12.26 46.33
C PRO A 16 -24.01 -13.74 45.99
N GLN A 17 -24.85 -14.39 45.18
CA GLN A 17 -24.44 -15.64 44.54
C GLN A 17 -25.13 -15.93 43.20
N TYR A 18 -24.40 -16.67 42.35
CA TYR A 18 -24.71 -16.99 40.96
C TYR A 18 -25.76 -18.10 40.83
N GLY A 19 -26.48 -18.16 39.71
CA GLY A 19 -27.16 -19.39 39.31
C GLY A 19 -28.12 -19.31 38.11
N GLY A 20 -27.83 -20.09 37.07
CA GLY A 20 -28.82 -20.84 36.28
C GLY A 20 -29.72 -20.07 35.29
N VAL A 21 -29.49 -20.27 33.99
CA VAL A 21 -30.45 -19.95 32.93
C VAL A 21 -31.67 -20.88 33.02
N SER A 22 -32.88 -20.32 32.90
CA SER A 22 -34.06 -21.06 32.41
C SER A 22 -35.01 -20.09 31.70
N GLY A 23 -35.73 -20.57 30.68
CA GLY A 23 -36.31 -19.72 29.65
C GLY A 23 -37.78 -19.33 29.82
N MET A 24 -38.14 -18.17 29.28
CA MET A 24 -39.50 -17.88 28.80
C MET A 24 -39.42 -17.23 27.41
N ILE A 25 -39.78 -18.00 26.37
CA ILE A 25 -40.03 -17.43 25.04
C ILE A 25 -41.38 -16.72 25.09
N LEU A 26 -41.37 -15.40 25.22
CA LEU A 26 -42.58 -14.60 25.15
C LEU A 26 -43.06 -14.57 23.68
N ALA A 27 -43.99 -15.46 23.34
CA ALA A 27 -44.52 -15.61 21.98
C ALA A 27 -45.37 -14.39 21.56
N GLN A 28 -44.72 -13.28 21.22
CA GLN A 28 -45.38 -12.11 20.65
C GLN A 28 -45.98 -12.47 19.29
N ARG A 29 -47.30 -12.44 19.24
CA ARG A 29 -48.12 -12.76 18.07
C ARG A 29 -48.07 -11.59 17.09
N MET A 30 -47.04 -11.53 16.26
CA MET A 30 -46.88 -10.46 15.26
C MET A 30 -48.13 -10.37 14.34
N PRO A 31 -48.59 -9.16 14.01
CA PRO A 31 -49.73 -8.96 13.12
C PRO A 31 -49.40 -9.46 11.71
N LYS A 32 -50.37 -10.10 11.06
CA LYS A 32 -50.25 -10.46 9.63
C LYS A 32 -50.47 -9.20 8.79
N GLY A 33 -49.55 -8.87 7.89
CA GLY A 33 -49.80 -7.79 6.92
C GLY A 33 -48.61 -6.97 6.42
N GLU A 34 -47.37 -7.32 6.75
CA GLU A 34 -46.21 -6.82 5.98
C GLU A 34 -45.62 -7.96 5.16
N ASP A 35 -45.62 -7.79 3.83
CA ASP A 35 -44.76 -8.59 2.97
C ASP A 35 -43.31 -8.27 3.36
N ILE A 36 -42.59 -9.28 3.87
CA ILE A 36 -41.13 -9.21 3.95
C ILE A 36 -40.64 -9.19 2.50
N ARG A 37 -40.47 -7.99 1.96
CA ARG A 37 -39.80 -7.77 0.68
C ARG A 37 -38.38 -8.29 0.84
N TYR A 38 -38.16 -9.47 0.25
CA TYR A 38 -36.83 -9.93 -0.17
C TYR A 38 -36.32 -8.99 -1.29
N LEU A 39 -36.04 -7.73 -0.91
CA LEU A 39 -35.06 -6.88 -1.59
C LEU A 39 -33.83 -7.74 -1.78
N ASP A 40 -33.49 -8.03 -3.04
CA ASP A 40 -32.47 -9.00 -3.40
C ASP A 40 -31.16 -8.66 -2.67
N SER A 41 -30.45 -9.67 -2.18
CA SER A 41 -29.14 -9.46 -1.58
C SER A 41 -28.20 -8.75 -2.56
N ARG A 42 -28.36 -8.99 -3.87
CA ARG A 42 -27.65 -8.28 -4.94
C ARG A 42 -28.06 -6.81 -5.08
N GLU A 43 -29.36 -6.50 -5.07
CA GLU A 43 -29.83 -5.10 -5.06
C GLU A 43 -29.33 -4.32 -3.84
N ARG A 44 -29.15 -4.99 -2.70
CA ARG A 44 -28.60 -4.39 -1.47
C ARG A 44 -27.10 -4.15 -1.57
N SER A 45 -26.32 -5.13 -2.07
CA SER A 45 -24.88 -5.00 -2.22
C SER A 45 -24.51 -3.97 -3.29
N GLN A 46 -25.20 -3.98 -4.43
CA GLN A 46 -25.02 -3.01 -5.51
C GLN A 46 -25.37 -1.58 -5.05
N ARG A 47 -26.46 -1.39 -4.30
CA ARG A 47 -26.82 -0.07 -3.75
C ARG A 47 -25.82 0.42 -2.69
N ALA A 48 -25.23 -0.47 -1.91
CA ALA A 48 -24.14 -0.13 -0.99
C ALA A 48 -22.88 0.29 -1.75
N LEU A 49 -22.50 -0.43 -2.82
CA LEU A 49 -21.41 -0.06 -3.72
C LEU A 49 -21.61 1.33 -4.34
N VAL A 50 -22.79 1.62 -4.88
CA VAL A 50 -23.12 2.96 -5.43
C VAL A 50 -22.93 4.05 -4.38
N GLY A 51 -23.47 3.87 -3.15
CA GLY A 51 -23.29 4.83 -2.06
C GLY A 51 -21.82 5.04 -1.65
N THR A 52 -20.98 3.99 -1.72
CA THR A 52 -19.54 4.09 -1.48
C THR A 52 -18.80 4.78 -2.62
N ILE A 53 -19.22 4.60 -3.88
CA ILE A 53 -18.69 5.33 -5.03
C ILE A 53 -19.02 6.82 -4.89
N GLU A 54 -20.27 7.20 -4.60
CA GLU A 54 -20.65 8.59 -4.35
C GLU A 54 -19.86 9.22 -3.19
N ALA A 55 -19.67 8.47 -2.09
CA ALA A 55 -18.88 8.94 -0.95
C ALA A 55 -17.40 9.15 -1.31
N THR A 56 -16.86 8.29 -2.18
CA THR A 56 -15.47 8.38 -2.65
C THR A 56 -15.28 9.50 -3.68
N ILE A 57 -16.29 9.79 -4.51
CA ILE A 57 -16.30 10.96 -5.39
C ILE A 57 -16.30 12.26 -4.56
N ARG A 58 -17.09 12.35 -3.47
CA ARG A 58 -17.00 13.47 -2.53
C ARG A 58 -15.63 13.58 -1.84
N ALA A 59 -14.91 12.47 -1.65
CA ALA A 59 -13.53 12.49 -1.15
C ALA A 59 -12.49 12.94 -2.20
N VAL A 60 -12.79 12.83 -3.51
CA VAL A 60 -12.01 13.49 -4.58
C VAL A 60 -12.18 15.01 -4.48
N GLU A 61 -13.42 15.48 -4.29
CA GLU A 61 -13.73 16.91 -4.11
C GLU A 61 -13.04 17.47 -2.84
N GLU A 62 -13.12 16.75 -1.71
CA GLU A 62 -12.39 17.09 -0.47
C GLU A 62 -10.87 17.16 -0.70
N ALA A 63 -10.30 16.21 -1.46
CA ALA A 63 -8.86 16.21 -1.76
C ALA A 63 -8.44 17.43 -2.60
N GLU A 64 -9.22 17.83 -3.60
CA GLU A 64 -8.95 19.08 -4.35
C GLU A 64 -9.06 20.32 -3.46
N GLU A 65 -10.04 20.38 -2.54
CA GLU A 65 -10.10 21.46 -1.55
C GLU A 65 -8.90 21.45 -0.59
N GLU A 66 -8.46 20.28 -0.10
CA GLU A 66 -7.31 20.16 0.80
C GLU A 66 -5.99 20.58 0.14
N ILE A 67 -5.83 20.35 -1.16
CA ILE A 67 -4.71 20.88 -1.96
C ILE A 67 -4.80 22.42 -2.08
N ALA A 68 -6.00 22.97 -2.23
CA ALA A 68 -6.22 24.41 -2.43
C ALA A 68 -6.21 25.25 -1.13
N LYS A 69 -6.38 24.63 0.05
CA LYS A 69 -6.34 25.30 1.35
C LYS A 69 -4.91 25.77 1.68
N PRO A 70 -4.73 26.87 2.44
CA PRO A 70 -3.41 27.32 2.86
C PRO A 70 -2.74 26.27 3.78
N PRO A 71 -1.40 26.12 3.73
CA PRO A 71 -0.68 25.14 4.53
C PRO A 71 -0.86 25.40 6.03
N GLN A 72 -1.15 24.35 6.79
CA GLN A 72 -1.39 24.45 8.24
C GLN A 72 -0.09 24.42 9.07
N ILE A 73 1.06 24.26 8.41
CA ILE A 73 2.40 24.29 9.02
C ILE A 73 2.81 25.73 9.35
N ASP A 74 3.16 26.00 10.61
CA ASP A 74 3.73 27.27 11.08
C ASP A 74 5.21 27.45 10.64
N LEU A 75 5.41 27.57 9.32
CA LEU A 75 6.70 27.67 8.61
C LEU A 75 7.76 28.59 9.25
N PRO A 76 7.42 29.76 9.85
CA PRO A 76 8.38 30.62 10.53
C PRO A 76 9.16 30.00 11.69
N ARG A 77 8.68 28.89 12.31
CA ARG A 77 9.33 28.30 13.49
C ARG A 77 10.42 27.28 13.19
N PHE A 78 10.51 26.79 11.96
CA PHE A 78 11.34 25.62 11.64
C PHE A 78 12.70 26.02 11.08
N GLY A 79 13.76 25.67 11.81
CA GLY A 79 15.14 25.69 11.30
C GLY A 79 15.36 24.66 10.18
N GLU A 80 16.49 24.75 9.49
CA GLU A 80 16.79 24.03 8.25
C GLU A 80 16.56 22.50 8.35
N THR A 81 17.20 21.81 9.30
CA THR A 81 16.95 20.37 9.54
C THR A 81 15.50 20.05 9.92
N GLN A 82 14.78 21.01 10.52
CA GLN A 82 13.37 20.84 10.86
C GLN A 82 12.38 21.08 9.70
N ARG A 83 12.88 21.60 8.57
CA ARG A 83 12.17 21.59 7.30
C ARG A 83 12.49 20.30 6.55
N HIS A 84 13.76 19.91 6.49
CA HIS A 84 14.20 18.69 5.81
C HIS A 84 13.49 17.41 6.32
N TRP A 85 13.41 17.16 7.65
CA TRP A 85 12.71 15.94 8.12
C TRP A 85 11.23 15.91 7.73
N ARG A 86 10.55 17.06 7.65
CA ARG A 86 9.11 17.08 7.35
C ARG A 86 8.82 17.07 5.87
N VAL A 87 9.73 17.59 5.03
CA VAL A 87 9.73 17.19 3.61
C VAL A 87 9.75 15.67 3.54
N GLU A 88 10.71 15.00 4.17
CA GLU A 88 10.85 13.55 4.06
C GLU A 88 9.68 12.74 4.64
N VAL A 89 9.12 13.16 5.79
CA VAL A 89 7.93 12.53 6.39
C VAL A 89 6.68 12.73 5.51
N GLU A 90 6.48 13.91 4.92
CA GLU A 90 5.35 14.09 3.99
C GLU A 90 5.59 13.37 2.66
N LYS A 91 6.84 13.16 2.21
CA LYS A 91 7.15 12.28 1.07
C LYS A 91 6.74 10.83 1.36
N GLU A 92 7.20 10.27 2.49
CA GLU A 92 6.92 8.89 2.90
C GLU A 92 5.40 8.70 3.07
N SER A 93 4.72 9.67 3.71
CA SER A 93 3.26 9.73 3.84
C SER A 93 2.54 9.74 2.49
N VAL A 94 2.88 10.64 1.56
CA VAL A 94 2.24 10.68 0.23
C VAL A 94 2.55 9.42 -0.59
N GLY A 95 3.76 8.86 -0.46
CA GLY A 95 4.13 7.57 -1.04
C GLY A 95 3.23 6.42 -0.55
N ASP A 96 3.06 6.28 0.77
CA ASP A 96 2.15 5.32 1.40
C ASP A 96 0.70 5.48 0.89
N ARG A 97 0.19 6.72 0.79
CA ARG A 97 -1.15 6.98 0.25
C ARG A 97 -1.28 6.54 -1.20
N LEU A 98 -0.31 6.90 -2.06
CA LEU A 98 -0.33 6.53 -3.46
C LEU A 98 -0.21 5.01 -3.65
N ALA A 99 0.59 4.34 -2.83
CA ALA A 99 0.71 2.87 -2.84
C ALA A 99 -0.58 2.18 -2.41
N ALA A 100 -1.25 2.66 -1.36
CA ALA A 100 -2.54 2.14 -0.90
C ALA A 100 -3.64 2.33 -1.94
N MET A 101 -3.73 3.52 -2.56
CA MET A 101 -4.69 3.80 -3.62
C MET A 101 -4.38 3.05 -4.92
N GLY A 102 -3.09 2.82 -5.24
CA GLY A 102 -2.65 2.00 -6.37
C GLY A 102 -3.04 0.54 -6.19
N ALA A 103 -2.70 -0.07 -5.06
CA ALA A 103 -3.14 -1.42 -4.71
C ALA A 103 -4.67 -1.57 -4.77
N ALA A 104 -5.42 -0.66 -4.16
CA ALA A 104 -6.88 -0.67 -4.22
C ALA A 104 -7.43 -0.50 -5.65
N THR A 105 -6.81 0.34 -6.49
CA THR A 105 -7.18 0.50 -7.91
C THR A 105 -6.94 -0.80 -8.69
N ALA A 106 -5.84 -1.51 -8.41
CA ALA A 106 -5.56 -2.82 -8.97
C ALA A 106 -6.56 -3.89 -8.48
N GLU A 107 -6.97 -3.87 -7.20
CA GLU A 107 -8.01 -4.79 -6.69
C GLU A 107 -9.37 -4.51 -7.36
N VAL A 108 -9.82 -3.25 -7.44
CA VAL A 108 -11.06 -2.88 -8.16
C VAL A 108 -11.02 -3.37 -9.59
N VAL A 109 -9.89 -3.23 -10.28
CA VAL A 109 -9.69 -3.81 -11.62
C VAL A 109 -9.86 -5.33 -11.56
N GLN A 110 -9.10 -6.06 -10.74
CA GLN A 110 -9.17 -7.53 -10.67
C GLN A 110 -10.57 -8.06 -10.34
N LEU A 111 -11.27 -7.45 -9.38
CA LEU A 111 -12.62 -7.85 -8.95
C LEU A 111 -13.68 -7.64 -10.04
N THR A 112 -13.59 -6.54 -10.79
CA THR A 112 -14.51 -6.23 -11.90
C THR A 112 -14.26 -7.10 -13.15
N ALA A 113 -13.31 -8.05 -13.11
CA ALA A 113 -13.12 -9.05 -14.16
C ALA A 113 -14.08 -10.25 -14.07
N ILE A 114 -14.67 -10.54 -12.90
CA ILE A 114 -15.50 -11.74 -12.66
C ILE A 114 -16.86 -11.35 -12.04
N PRO A 115 -17.87 -10.94 -12.85
CA PRO A 115 -19.12 -10.35 -12.34
C PRO A 115 -20.16 -11.33 -11.74
N GLU A 116 -19.80 -12.61 -11.57
CA GLU A 116 -20.75 -13.70 -11.25
C GLU A 116 -20.77 -14.08 -9.75
N GLU A 117 -19.77 -13.67 -8.95
CA GLU A 117 -19.76 -13.91 -7.51
C GLU A 117 -20.63 -12.92 -6.73
N SER A 118 -21.51 -13.43 -5.85
CA SER A 118 -22.49 -12.65 -5.08
C SER A 118 -21.91 -11.74 -3.98
N ALA A 119 -20.58 -11.66 -3.86
CA ALA A 119 -19.86 -10.81 -2.92
C ALA A 119 -18.96 -9.75 -3.59
N VAL A 120 -18.93 -9.69 -4.93
CA VAL A 120 -18.03 -8.77 -5.69
C VAL A 120 -18.30 -7.32 -5.33
N ASP A 121 -19.56 -6.88 -5.30
CA ASP A 121 -19.92 -5.48 -4.98
C ASP A 121 -19.32 -5.02 -3.64
N THR A 122 -19.34 -5.90 -2.63
CA THR A 122 -18.81 -5.62 -1.28
C THR A 122 -17.28 -5.50 -1.31
N ARG A 123 -16.58 -6.38 -2.04
CA ARG A 123 -15.11 -6.33 -2.18
C ARG A 123 -14.68 -5.08 -2.96
N VAL A 124 -15.36 -4.78 -4.06
CA VAL A 124 -15.14 -3.56 -4.86
C VAL A 124 -15.41 -2.33 -4.00
N GLY A 125 -16.49 -2.33 -3.22
CA GLY A 125 -16.81 -1.25 -2.28
C GLY A 125 -15.71 -1.03 -1.23
N ASN A 126 -15.15 -2.10 -0.65
CA ASN A 126 -14.03 -1.98 0.30
C ASN A 126 -12.80 -1.34 -0.34
N ALA A 127 -12.41 -1.78 -1.54
CA ALA A 127 -11.27 -1.21 -2.25
C ALA A 127 -11.52 0.26 -2.64
N ILE A 128 -12.73 0.61 -3.09
CA ILE A 128 -13.11 2.01 -3.37
C ILE A 128 -13.10 2.87 -2.09
N ALA A 129 -13.53 2.34 -0.94
CA ALA A 129 -13.40 3.03 0.35
C ALA A 129 -11.93 3.23 0.78
N THR A 130 -11.02 2.32 0.43
CA THR A 130 -9.56 2.52 0.61
C THR A 130 -9.05 3.67 -0.26
N ILE A 131 -9.56 3.86 -1.48
CA ILE A 131 -9.25 5.04 -2.30
C ILE A 131 -9.76 6.31 -1.61
N GLY A 132 -11.03 6.36 -1.23
CA GLY A 132 -11.66 7.53 -0.61
C GLY A 132 -11.06 7.96 0.73
N SER A 133 -10.55 7.02 1.52
CA SER A 133 -9.91 7.33 2.81
C SER A 133 -8.45 7.82 2.69
N ASN A 134 -7.76 7.53 1.58
CA ASN A 134 -6.39 7.99 1.36
C ASN A 134 -6.30 9.26 0.49
N LEU A 135 -7.31 9.55 -0.32
CA LEU A 135 -7.38 10.75 -1.18
C LEU A 135 -7.22 12.08 -0.42
N PRO A 136 -7.99 12.40 0.65
CA PRO A 136 -7.84 13.67 1.35
C PRO A 136 -6.52 13.80 2.11
N GLU A 137 -5.99 12.70 2.65
CA GLU A 137 -4.67 12.68 3.30
C GLU A 137 -3.53 12.92 2.29
N MET A 138 -3.64 12.37 1.09
CA MET A 138 -2.71 12.66 -0.02
C MET A 138 -2.76 14.15 -0.40
N GLY A 139 -3.97 14.74 -0.48
CA GLY A 139 -4.13 16.17 -0.73
C GLY A 139 -3.51 17.06 0.36
N ARG A 140 -3.64 16.66 1.64
CA ARG A 140 -2.97 17.32 2.77
C ARG A 140 -1.45 17.26 2.67
N GLY A 141 -0.88 16.07 2.45
CA GLY A 141 0.56 15.87 2.31
C GLY A 141 1.14 16.61 1.11
N VAL A 142 0.43 16.64 -0.03
CA VAL A 142 0.81 17.42 -1.23
C VAL A 142 0.87 18.92 -0.95
N ARG A 143 -0.15 19.50 -0.31
CA ARG A 143 -0.15 20.91 0.11
C ARG A 143 1.05 21.22 0.99
N GLU A 144 1.35 20.33 1.92
CA GLU A 144 2.37 20.55 2.95
C GLU A 144 3.80 20.33 2.42
N LEU A 145 3.98 19.42 1.46
CA LEU A 145 5.19 19.33 0.62
C LEU A 145 5.39 20.60 -0.20
N ALA A 146 4.38 21.02 -0.98
CA ALA A 146 4.48 22.20 -1.84
C ALA A 146 4.85 23.47 -1.06
N ALA A 147 4.34 23.61 0.18
CA ALA A 147 4.68 24.70 1.09
C ALA A 147 6.05 24.60 1.78
N LEU A 148 6.72 23.44 1.68
CA LEU A 148 8.08 23.20 2.19
C LEU A 148 9.15 23.15 1.08
N MET A 149 8.75 23.00 -0.19
CA MET A 149 9.65 23.00 -1.34
C MET A 149 10.31 24.39 -1.53
N PRO A 150 11.62 24.46 -1.82
CA PRO A 150 12.32 25.73 -2.02
C PRO A 150 12.15 26.31 -3.43
N ASP A 151 11.53 25.56 -4.34
CA ASP A 151 11.32 25.91 -5.75
C ASP A 151 9.81 26.06 -6.00
N GLU A 152 9.38 27.30 -6.22
CA GLU A 152 7.96 27.65 -6.45
C GLU A 152 7.40 27.03 -7.73
N HIS A 153 8.24 26.77 -8.74
CA HIS A 153 7.80 26.11 -9.98
C HIS A 153 7.51 24.63 -9.72
N ARG A 154 8.44 23.92 -9.07
CA ARG A 154 8.22 22.50 -8.69
C ARG A 154 7.08 22.33 -7.68
N ALA A 155 6.88 23.28 -6.79
CA ALA A 155 5.71 23.30 -5.90
C ALA A 155 4.39 23.43 -6.67
N GLY A 156 4.36 24.30 -7.70
CA GLY A 156 3.25 24.43 -8.63
C GLY A 156 3.00 23.16 -9.42
N ASP A 157 4.04 22.57 -10.04
CA ASP A 157 3.96 21.33 -10.80
C ASP A 157 3.42 20.17 -9.94
N LEU A 158 3.83 20.08 -8.67
CA LEU A 158 3.34 19.07 -7.72
C LEU A 158 1.84 19.21 -7.44
N VAL A 159 1.38 20.43 -7.15
CA VAL A 159 -0.04 20.74 -6.94
C VAL A 159 -0.86 20.41 -8.18
N ASP A 160 -0.36 20.76 -9.36
CA ASP A 160 -1.04 20.52 -10.62
C ASP A 160 -1.04 19.03 -11.01
N ALA A 161 0.02 18.27 -10.69
CA ALA A 161 0.06 16.82 -10.84
C ALA A 161 -0.96 16.12 -9.94
N ALA A 162 -1.04 16.51 -8.66
CA ALA A 162 -1.99 15.96 -7.71
C ALA A 162 -3.45 16.26 -8.09
N ARG A 163 -3.76 17.46 -8.57
CA ARG A 163 -5.10 17.79 -9.08
C ARG A 163 -5.46 16.98 -10.33
N LYS A 164 -4.53 16.77 -11.27
CA LYS A 164 -4.75 15.87 -12.42
C LYS A 164 -5.04 14.44 -11.93
N LEU A 165 -4.33 13.97 -10.91
CA LEU A 165 -4.57 12.66 -10.29
C LEU A 165 -5.95 12.56 -9.61
N CYS A 166 -6.38 13.57 -8.85
CA CYS A 166 -7.75 13.64 -8.29
C CYS A 166 -8.80 13.52 -9.40
N ASN A 167 -8.67 14.27 -10.49
CA ASN A 167 -9.57 14.19 -11.65
C ASN A 167 -9.54 12.81 -12.33
N ALA A 168 -8.40 12.12 -12.35
CA ALA A 168 -8.28 10.75 -12.86
C ALA A 168 -8.96 9.72 -11.94
N PHE A 169 -8.88 9.88 -10.62
CA PHE A 169 -9.66 9.07 -9.67
C PHE A 169 -11.16 9.31 -9.85
N GLY A 170 -11.62 10.57 -9.94
CA GLY A 170 -13.02 10.89 -10.26
C GLY A 170 -13.50 10.23 -11.56
N THR A 171 -12.67 10.28 -12.60
CA THR A 171 -12.94 9.59 -13.88
C THR A 171 -12.97 8.07 -13.73
N PHE A 172 -12.07 7.47 -12.94
CA PHE A 172 -12.06 6.03 -12.68
C PHE A 172 -13.31 5.58 -11.92
N LEU A 173 -13.76 6.36 -10.93
CA LEU A 173 -14.96 6.10 -10.13
C LEU A 173 -16.25 6.15 -10.97
N ASP A 174 -16.37 7.12 -11.89
CA ASP A 174 -17.44 7.15 -12.91
C ASP A 174 -17.45 5.88 -13.78
N LYS A 175 -16.27 5.38 -14.15
CA LYS A 175 -16.11 4.24 -15.06
C LYS A 175 -16.36 2.89 -14.40
N VAL A 176 -16.18 2.77 -13.08
CA VAL A 176 -16.55 1.56 -12.31
C VAL A 176 -17.96 1.61 -11.73
N HIS A 177 -18.72 2.68 -11.97
CA HIS A 177 -20.09 2.82 -11.51
C HIS A 177 -21.00 1.74 -12.15
N PRO A 178 -21.66 0.86 -11.37
CA PRO A 178 -22.27 -0.35 -11.91
C PRO A 178 -23.50 -0.09 -12.80
N GLU A 179 -24.11 1.10 -12.70
CA GLU A 179 -25.24 1.48 -13.55
C GLU A 179 -24.82 1.96 -14.95
N HIS A 180 -23.55 2.33 -15.16
CA HIS A 180 -23.06 2.89 -16.44
C HIS A 180 -22.77 1.82 -17.51
N GLN A 181 -22.79 0.53 -17.15
CA GLN A 181 -22.55 -0.61 -18.06
C GLN A 181 -21.28 -0.45 -18.93
N GLU A 182 -20.24 0.14 -18.37
CA GLU A 182 -19.06 0.60 -19.11
C GLU A 182 -18.19 -0.56 -19.62
N LYS A 183 -17.58 -0.36 -20.80
CA LYS A 183 -16.71 -1.34 -21.43
C LYS A 183 -15.44 -1.55 -20.61
N ARG A 184 -15.07 -2.81 -20.40
CA ARG A 184 -13.86 -3.23 -19.66
C ARG A 184 -12.59 -2.47 -20.06
N ALA A 185 -12.38 -2.25 -21.37
CA ALA A 185 -11.23 -1.50 -21.88
C ALA A 185 -11.17 -0.03 -21.40
N ASN A 186 -12.32 0.61 -21.19
CA ASN A 186 -12.40 1.99 -20.69
C ASN A 186 -12.01 2.05 -19.20
N ILE A 187 -12.44 1.06 -18.41
CA ILE A 187 -12.03 0.90 -16.99
C ILE A 187 -10.51 0.70 -16.89
N LEU A 188 -9.95 -0.20 -17.71
CA LEU A 188 -8.50 -0.46 -17.75
C LEU A 188 -7.69 0.77 -18.19
N SER A 189 -8.23 1.59 -19.10
CA SER A 189 -7.63 2.86 -19.53
C SER A 189 -7.67 3.91 -18.41
N ALA A 190 -8.79 4.03 -17.69
CA ALA A 190 -8.92 4.94 -16.55
C ALA A 190 -7.99 4.55 -15.39
N ALA A 191 -7.91 3.26 -15.05
CA ALA A 191 -6.94 2.75 -14.07
C ALA A 191 -5.49 3.02 -14.52
N SER A 192 -5.16 2.73 -15.77
CA SER A 192 -3.84 3.06 -16.35
C SER A 192 -3.50 4.54 -16.20
N ARG A 193 -4.48 5.43 -16.39
CA ARG A 193 -4.30 6.88 -16.28
C ARG A 193 -4.12 7.37 -14.84
N VAL A 194 -4.75 6.71 -13.86
CA VAL A 194 -4.44 6.91 -12.43
C VAL A 194 -2.98 6.56 -12.15
N GLY A 195 -2.50 5.41 -12.63
CA GLY A 195 -1.10 5.00 -12.47
C GLY A 195 -0.08 5.98 -13.06
N GLU A 196 -0.34 6.46 -14.28
CA GLU A 196 0.48 7.49 -14.93
C GLU A 196 0.56 8.77 -14.10
N LEU A 197 -0.55 9.24 -13.52
CA LEU A 197 -0.59 10.49 -12.76
C LEU A 197 -0.06 10.34 -11.32
N SER A 198 -0.20 9.16 -10.70
CA SER A 198 0.52 8.82 -9.46
C SER A 198 2.03 8.85 -9.68
N ASN A 199 2.50 8.44 -10.86
CA ASN A 199 3.91 8.54 -11.23
C ASN A 199 4.36 10.01 -11.37
N ASP A 200 3.59 10.84 -12.07
CA ASP A 200 3.88 12.27 -12.25
C ASP A 200 3.99 13.01 -10.90
N VAL A 201 3.13 12.67 -9.92
CA VAL A 201 3.22 13.19 -8.56
C VAL A 201 4.54 12.76 -7.90
N LEU A 202 4.85 11.46 -7.84
CA LEU A 202 6.06 10.94 -7.20
C LEU A 202 7.35 11.49 -7.81
N SER A 203 7.43 11.56 -9.14
CA SER A 203 8.58 12.14 -9.85
C SER A 203 8.74 13.64 -9.64
N THR A 204 7.73 14.35 -9.15
CA THR A 204 7.85 15.77 -8.78
C THR A 204 8.32 15.93 -7.33
N ILE A 205 7.79 15.10 -6.43
CA ILE A 205 8.14 15.01 -5.01
C ILE A 205 9.62 14.64 -4.80
N GLN A 206 10.13 13.69 -5.59
CA GLN A 206 11.48 13.15 -5.44
C GLN A 206 12.16 12.94 -6.81
N GLU A 207 13.41 13.41 -6.90
CA GLU A 207 14.33 12.98 -7.93
C GLU A 207 14.69 11.50 -7.72
N ARG A 208 14.09 10.62 -8.52
CA ARG A 208 14.42 9.20 -8.55
C ARG A 208 15.83 8.98 -9.10
N THR A 209 16.52 7.97 -8.57
CA THR A 209 17.81 7.53 -9.10
C THR A 209 17.69 6.92 -10.50
N GLU A 210 18.79 6.90 -11.24
CA GLU A 210 18.88 6.19 -12.53
C GLU A 210 18.55 4.69 -12.39
N GLU A 211 18.86 4.08 -11.23
CA GLU A 211 18.54 2.68 -10.91
C GLU A 211 17.02 2.45 -10.81
N GLU A 212 16.28 3.34 -10.14
CA GLU A 212 14.81 3.28 -10.06
C GLU A 212 14.15 3.53 -11.42
N LEU A 213 14.57 4.58 -12.13
CA LEU A 213 13.99 4.92 -13.44
C LEU A 213 14.17 3.76 -14.43
N SER A 214 15.37 3.21 -14.51
CA SER A 214 15.68 2.00 -15.29
C SER A 214 14.83 0.81 -14.85
N PHE A 215 14.62 0.61 -13.54
CA PHE A 215 13.79 -0.46 -13.01
C PHE A 215 12.30 -0.33 -13.41
N HIS A 216 11.71 0.87 -13.31
CA HIS A 216 10.31 1.10 -13.69
C HIS A 216 10.11 1.02 -15.22
N ASP A 217 11.06 1.51 -16.02
CA ASP A 217 11.00 1.41 -17.48
C ASP A 217 11.14 -0.04 -17.97
N GLU A 218 12.06 -0.81 -17.37
CA GLU A 218 12.24 -2.23 -17.65
C GLU A 218 11.02 -3.07 -17.22
N LEU A 219 10.41 -2.74 -16.07
CA LEU A 219 9.16 -3.35 -15.62
C LEU A 219 8.04 -3.13 -16.66
N ASN A 220 7.88 -1.89 -17.13
CA ASN A 220 6.93 -1.54 -18.18
C ASN A 220 7.29 -2.20 -19.53
N ARG A 221 8.59 -2.40 -19.84
CA ARG A 221 9.05 -3.13 -21.04
C ARG A 221 8.67 -4.61 -20.95
N LYS A 222 8.84 -5.25 -19.81
CA LYS A 222 8.44 -6.64 -19.56
C LYS A 222 6.94 -6.84 -19.69
N ALA A 223 6.11 -5.97 -19.11
CA ALA A 223 4.65 -6.02 -19.29
C ALA A 223 4.22 -5.87 -20.77
N ARG A 224 4.87 -4.98 -21.53
CA ARG A 224 4.68 -4.86 -22.99
C ARG A 224 5.15 -6.09 -23.78
N ALA A 225 6.16 -6.81 -23.28
CA ALA A 225 6.61 -8.07 -23.87
C ALA A 225 5.57 -9.18 -23.67
N VAL A 226 5.00 -9.32 -22.46
CA VAL A 226 3.88 -10.26 -22.20
C VAL A 226 2.70 -9.95 -23.13
N ALA A 227 2.29 -8.69 -23.26
CA ALA A 227 1.22 -8.27 -24.17
C ALA A 227 1.48 -8.65 -25.64
N THR A 228 2.72 -8.45 -26.12
CA THR A 228 3.14 -8.85 -27.47
C THR A 228 3.10 -10.37 -27.65
N SER A 229 3.60 -11.15 -26.69
CA SER A 229 3.56 -12.61 -26.72
C SER A 229 2.12 -13.15 -26.67
N THR A 230 1.25 -12.60 -25.82
CA THR A 230 -0.18 -13.00 -25.77
C THR A 230 -0.89 -12.65 -27.07
N ALA A 231 -0.59 -11.52 -27.71
CA ALA A 231 -1.16 -11.19 -29.02
C ALA A 231 -0.79 -12.22 -30.10
N GLN A 232 0.44 -12.75 -30.09
CA GLN A 232 0.85 -13.85 -30.97
C GLN A 232 0.12 -15.16 -30.63
N LEU A 233 0.05 -15.52 -29.34
CA LEU A 233 -0.67 -16.70 -28.85
C LEU A 233 -2.15 -16.69 -29.26
N VAL A 234 -2.84 -15.56 -29.10
CA VAL A 234 -4.25 -15.38 -29.46
C VAL A 234 -4.50 -15.42 -30.98
N LEU A 235 -3.49 -15.09 -31.80
CA LEU A 235 -3.56 -15.32 -33.24
C LEU A 235 -3.43 -16.82 -33.58
N GLN A 236 -2.49 -17.54 -32.96
CA GLN A 236 -2.36 -18.99 -33.17
C GLN A 236 -3.59 -19.77 -32.64
N ALA A 237 -4.20 -19.31 -31.54
CA ALA A 237 -5.46 -19.89 -31.04
C ALA A 237 -6.59 -19.80 -32.07
N LYS A 238 -6.67 -18.69 -32.81
CA LYS A 238 -7.62 -18.52 -33.91
C LYS A 238 -7.33 -19.50 -35.05
N THR A 239 -6.06 -19.70 -35.43
CA THR A 239 -5.66 -20.71 -36.41
C THR A 239 -6.13 -22.11 -36.00
N VAL A 240 -5.79 -22.56 -34.79
CA VAL A 240 -6.18 -23.89 -34.27
C VAL A 240 -7.71 -24.04 -34.17
N SER A 241 -8.44 -22.97 -33.79
CA SER A 241 -9.91 -23.00 -33.80
C SER A 241 -10.49 -23.15 -35.22
N ALA A 242 -9.91 -22.47 -36.22
CA ALA A 242 -10.35 -22.55 -37.61
C ALA A 242 -10.07 -23.92 -38.26
N ASP A 243 -9.14 -24.70 -37.68
CA ASP A 243 -8.74 -26.03 -38.13
C ASP A 243 -9.58 -27.18 -37.55
N CYS A 244 -10.26 -26.94 -36.43
CA CYS A 244 -11.27 -27.84 -35.90
C CYS A 244 -12.53 -27.84 -36.80
N ASP A 245 -13.42 -28.83 -36.66
CA ASP A 245 -14.76 -28.78 -37.29
C ASP A 245 -15.89 -28.50 -36.27
N ASP A 246 -15.80 -29.05 -35.05
CA ASP A 246 -16.80 -28.90 -33.97
C ASP A 246 -17.00 -27.43 -33.54
N PRO A 247 -18.22 -26.87 -33.69
CA PRO A 247 -18.53 -25.50 -33.26
C PRO A 247 -18.36 -25.25 -31.76
N GLY A 248 -18.61 -26.25 -30.91
CA GLY A 248 -18.47 -26.12 -29.47
C GLY A 248 -17.02 -25.98 -29.03
N LEU A 249 -16.10 -26.76 -29.64
CA LEU A 249 -14.67 -26.63 -29.38
C LEU A 249 -14.09 -25.35 -29.98
N LYS A 250 -14.61 -24.89 -31.14
CA LYS A 250 -14.29 -23.57 -31.70
C LYS A 250 -14.58 -22.44 -30.71
N ASP A 251 -15.82 -22.39 -30.21
CA ASP A 251 -16.24 -21.34 -29.29
C ASP A 251 -15.47 -21.41 -27.96
N GLN A 252 -15.14 -22.60 -27.44
CA GLN A 252 -14.28 -22.77 -26.27
C GLN A 252 -12.88 -22.19 -26.47
N VAL A 253 -12.17 -22.54 -27.55
CA VAL A 253 -10.83 -22.01 -27.85
C VAL A 253 -10.85 -20.49 -28.02
N ILE A 254 -11.88 -19.95 -28.68
CA ILE A 254 -12.05 -18.50 -28.85
C ILE A 254 -12.34 -17.80 -27.50
N GLN A 255 -13.20 -18.37 -26.66
CA GLN A 255 -13.49 -17.82 -25.32
C GLN A 255 -12.24 -17.84 -24.41
N SER A 256 -11.52 -18.96 -24.37
CA SER A 256 -10.30 -19.07 -23.57
C SER A 256 -9.19 -18.13 -24.09
N ALA A 257 -9.06 -17.94 -25.41
CA ALA A 257 -8.15 -16.94 -25.98
C ALA A 257 -8.56 -15.49 -25.65
N MET A 258 -9.88 -15.19 -25.57
CA MET A 258 -10.36 -13.90 -25.08
C MET A 258 -10.00 -13.70 -23.59
N LYS A 259 -10.18 -14.71 -22.72
CA LYS A 259 -9.73 -14.65 -21.32
C LYS A 259 -8.24 -14.30 -21.21
N THR A 260 -7.38 -14.96 -21.99
CA THR A 260 -5.93 -14.69 -21.96
C THR A 260 -5.62 -13.24 -22.36
N ALA A 261 -6.33 -12.69 -23.35
CA ALA A 261 -6.18 -11.29 -23.78
C ALA A 261 -6.66 -10.29 -22.72
N TYR A 262 -7.79 -10.55 -22.05
CA TYR A 262 -8.30 -9.69 -20.97
C TYR A 262 -7.38 -9.71 -19.76
N ALA A 263 -6.99 -10.89 -19.26
CA ALA A 263 -6.05 -11.02 -18.15
C ALA A 263 -4.70 -10.35 -18.43
N THR A 264 -4.22 -10.40 -19.70
CA THR A 264 -2.97 -9.71 -20.07
C THR A 264 -3.15 -8.18 -20.13
N SER A 265 -4.34 -7.70 -20.52
CA SER A 265 -4.67 -6.27 -20.49
C SER A 265 -4.77 -5.76 -19.03
N GLU A 266 -5.26 -6.59 -18.13
CA GLU A 266 -5.32 -6.36 -16.69
C GLU A 266 -3.92 -6.34 -16.06
N LEU A 267 -3.03 -7.27 -16.44
CA LEU A 267 -1.61 -7.24 -16.05
C LEU A 267 -0.92 -5.94 -16.46
N VAL A 268 -1.14 -5.46 -17.70
CA VAL A 268 -0.55 -4.19 -18.17
C VAL A 268 -1.12 -2.99 -17.41
N ALA A 269 -2.43 -2.94 -17.16
CA ALA A 269 -3.04 -1.86 -16.37
C ALA A 269 -2.55 -1.89 -14.92
N CYS A 270 -2.51 -3.06 -14.28
CA CYS A 270 -1.95 -3.26 -12.95
C CYS A 270 -0.49 -2.78 -12.89
N THR A 271 0.35 -3.17 -13.86
CA THR A 271 1.76 -2.73 -13.93
C THR A 271 1.89 -1.20 -13.97
N ARG A 272 1.00 -0.48 -14.67
CA ARG A 272 1.01 1.00 -14.68
C ARG A 272 0.54 1.60 -13.35
N VAL A 273 -0.46 1.00 -12.72
CA VAL A 273 -1.06 1.45 -11.47
C VAL A 273 -0.11 1.27 -10.28
N VAL A 274 0.47 0.09 -10.12
CA VAL A 274 1.29 -0.27 -8.94
C VAL A 274 2.80 -0.14 -9.21
N GLY A 275 3.20 -0.03 -10.48
CA GLY A 275 4.59 0.15 -10.91
C GLY A 275 5.32 1.36 -10.30
N PRO A 276 4.69 2.54 -10.10
CA PRO A 276 5.34 3.70 -9.49
C PRO A 276 5.65 3.57 -8.00
N THR A 277 5.01 2.61 -7.32
CA THR A 277 5.11 2.35 -5.87
C THR A 277 5.43 0.88 -5.57
N ILE A 278 6.09 0.22 -6.52
CA ILE A 278 6.23 -1.25 -6.58
C ILE A 278 7.11 -1.83 -5.47
N GLU A 279 7.84 -1.02 -4.71
CA GLU A 279 8.53 -1.42 -3.48
C GLU A 279 7.58 -1.86 -2.35
N HIS A 280 6.36 -1.31 -2.31
CA HIS A 280 5.35 -1.60 -1.28
C HIS A 280 4.79 -3.03 -1.43
N PRO A 281 4.68 -3.85 -0.35
CA PRO A 281 4.27 -5.24 -0.46
C PRO A 281 2.93 -5.50 -1.18
N PRO A 282 1.83 -4.74 -0.94
CA PRO A 282 0.57 -4.95 -1.66
C PRO A 282 0.68 -4.71 -3.18
N CYS A 283 1.53 -3.77 -3.59
CA CYS A 283 1.81 -3.49 -5.00
C CYS A 283 2.52 -4.69 -5.68
N LYS A 284 3.38 -5.41 -4.97
CA LYS A 284 4.03 -6.64 -5.47
C LYS A 284 3.05 -7.81 -5.56
N GLU A 285 2.18 -7.93 -4.56
CA GLU A 285 1.17 -8.99 -4.47
C GLU A 285 0.18 -8.91 -5.65
N HIS A 286 -0.52 -7.79 -5.83
CA HIS A 286 -1.47 -7.62 -6.95
C HIS A 286 -0.83 -7.80 -8.34
N LEU A 287 0.44 -7.40 -8.52
CA LEU A 287 1.14 -7.57 -9.80
C LEU A 287 1.55 -9.04 -10.06
N THR A 288 1.97 -9.75 -9.00
CA THR A 288 2.29 -11.19 -9.07
C THR A 288 1.03 -12.01 -9.32
N ASP A 289 -0.08 -11.68 -8.66
CA ASP A 289 -1.39 -12.31 -8.87
C ASP A 289 -1.94 -12.06 -10.27
N ALA A 290 -1.77 -10.85 -10.82
CA ALA A 290 -2.13 -10.57 -12.20
C ALA A 290 -1.31 -11.43 -13.18
N ALA A 291 -0.02 -11.62 -12.93
CA ALA A 291 0.84 -12.48 -13.76
C ALA A 291 0.41 -13.96 -13.66
N HIS A 292 0.09 -14.46 -12.47
CA HIS A 292 -0.46 -15.81 -12.27
C HIS A 292 -1.84 -16.00 -12.92
N CYS A 293 -2.69 -14.96 -12.95
CA CYS A 293 -3.96 -15.01 -13.67
C CYS A 293 -3.76 -15.16 -15.19
N VAL A 294 -2.76 -14.49 -15.79
CA VAL A 294 -2.39 -14.73 -17.19
C VAL A 294 -1.86 -16.15 -17.38
N ALA A 295 -0.97 -16.64 -16.51
CA ALA A 295 -0.42 -18.00 -16.62
C ALA A 295 -1.52 -19.08 -16.60
N ARG A 296 -2.53 -18.94 -15.71
CA ARG A 296 -3.71 -19.81 -15.68
C ARG A 296 -4.53 -19.72 -16.97
N ALA A 297 -4.79 -18.50 -17.47
CA ALA A 297 -5.55 -18.30 -18.71
C ALA A 297 -4.79 -18.78 -19.98
N VAL A 298 -3.46 -18.89 -19.94
CA VAL A 298 -2.66 -19.58 -20.97
C VAL A 298 -2.82 -21.09 -20.87
N HIS A 299 -2.87 -21.65 -19.65
CA HIS A 299 -3.05 -23.08 -19.44
C HIS A 299 -4.43 -23.58 -19.87
N GLU A 300 -5.51 -22.88 -19.49
CA GLU A 300 -6.89 -23.14 -19.95
C GLU A 300 -6.97 -23.16 -21.49
N LEU A 301 -6.35 -22.17 -22.15
CA LEU A 301 -6.30 -22.09 -23.61
C LEU A 301 -5.54 -23.28 -24.26
N LEU A 302 -4.43 -23.73 -23.66
CA LEU A 302 -3.70 -24.91 -24.17
C LEU A 302 -4.51 -26.20 -24.02
N GLU A 303 -5.27 -26.37 -22.94
CA GLU A 303 -6.16 -27.52 -22.79
C GLU A 303 -7.27 -27.52 -23.85
N ASP A 304 -7.97 -26.39 -24.03
CA ASP A 304 -9.07 -26.28 -24.99
C ASP A 304 -8.58 -26.45 -26.43
N ALA A 305 -7.45 -25.85 -26.76
CA ALA A 305 -6.85 -25.99 -28.09
C ALA A 305 -6.31 -27.41 -28.35
N SER A 306 -5.88 -28.14 -27.31
CA SER A 306 -5.52 -29.56 -27.43
C SER A 306 -6.75 -30.41 -27.77
N LYS A 307 -7.90 -30.16 -27.10
CA LYS A 307 -9.19 -30.83 -27.41
C LYS A 307 -9.60 -30.55 -28.86
N ALA A 308 -9.52 -29.30 -29.30
CA ALA A 308 -9.84 -28.89 -30.67
C ALA A 308 -8.90 -29.52 -31.71
N SER A 309 -7.57 -29.53 -31.45
CA SER A 309 -6.57 -30.09 -32.36
C SER A 309 -6.64 -31.62 -32.47
N GLN A 310 -7.15 -32.33 -31.46
CA GLN A 310 -7.38 -33.78 -31.53
C GLN A 310 -8.51 -34.18 -32.47
N GLN A 311 -9.39 -33.24 -32.83
CA GLN A 311 -10.42 -33.43 -33.86
C GLN A 311 -10.03 -32.88 -35.24
N ALA A 312 -8.96 -32.09 -35.33
CA ALA A 312 -8.48 -31.52 -36.59
C ALA A 312 -7.80 -32.59 -37.48
N PRO A 313 -7.78 -32.41 -38.82
CA PRO A 313 -7.01 -33.26 -39.73
C PRO A 313 -5.52 -33.34 -39.32
N PRO A 314 -4.87 -34.53 -39.42
CA PRO A 314 -3.50 -34.72 -38.92
C PRO A 314 -2.46 -33.87 -39.67
N GLU A 315 -2.76 -33.42 -40.89
CA GLU A 315 -1.94 -32.48 -41.68
C GLU A 315 -1.80 -31.10 -41.00
N LYS A 316 -2.70 -30.75 -40.07
CA LYS A 316 -2.76 -29.43 -39.41
C LYS A 316 -2.18 -29.42 -37.98
N ALA A 317 -1.62 -30.54 -37.53
CA ALA A 317 -1.08 -30.69 -36.17
C ALA A 317 0.04 -29.68 -35.84
N GLU A 318 0.76 -29.16 -36.85
CA GLU A 318 1.79 -28.12 -36.68
C GLU A 318 1.25 -26.81 -36.08
N ASN A 319 -0.01 -26.46 -36.31
CA ASN A 319 -0.61 -25.24 -35.76
C ASN A 319 -0.79 -25.29 -34.24
N PHE A 320 -1.00 -26.48 -33.66
CA PHE A 320 -1.01 -26.67 -32.21
C PHE A 320 0.40 -26.59 -31.61
N GLU A 321 1.43 -27.02 -32.34
CA GLU A 321 2.82 -26.85 -31.90
C GLU A 321 3.24 -25.36 -31.92
N HIS A 322 2.86 -24.59 -32.95
CA HIS A 322 3.09 -23.14 -32.97
C HIS A 322 2.31 -22.38 -31.88
N LEU A 323 1.11 -22.86 -31.50
CA LEU A 323 0.41 -22.39 -30.31
C LEU A 323 1.21 -22.68 -29.03
N ARG A 324 1.72 -23.91 -28.88
CA ARG A 324 2.50 -24.37 -27.72
C ARG A 324 3.81 -23.60 -27.55
N GLU A 325 4.53 -23.33 -28.64
CA GLU A 325 5.69 -22.43 -28.67
C GLU A 325 5.30 -21.01 -28.23
N SER A 326 4.20 -20.47 -28.75
CA SER A 326 3.72 -19.12 -28.42
C SER A 326 3.32 -19.01 -26.94
N ALA A 327 2.72 -20.05 -26.38
CA ALA A 327 2.37 -20.12 -24.96
C ALA A 327 3.61 -20.13 -24.08
N SER A 328 4.65 -20.91 -24.43
CA SER A 328 5.93 -20.87 -23.72
C SER A 328 6.56 -19.47 -23.74
N ARG A 329 6.45 -18.71 -24.84
CA ARG A 329 6.91 -17.30 -24.88
C ARG A 329 6.12 -16.37 -23.96
N VAL A 330 4.84 -16.67 -23.68
CA VAL A 330 4.07 -15.94 -22.66
C VAL A 330 4.54 -16.33 -21.26
N THR A 331 4.64 -17.62 -20.94
CA THR A 331 5.12 -18.10 -19.63
C THR A 331 6.50 -17.53 -19.31
N ASN A 332 7.46 -17.65 -20.23
CA ASN A 332 8.81 -17.13 -20.03
C ASN A 332 8.80 -15.62 -19.76
N ALA A 333 7.91 -14.84 -20.41
CA ALA A 333 7.78 -13.40 -20.18
C ALA A 333 7.07 -13.05 -18.85
N LEU A 334 6.25 -13.96 -18.31
CA LEU A 334 5.65 -13.85 -16.98
C LEU A 334 6.67 -14.16 -15.88
N ASP A 335 7.49 -15.20 -16.06
CA ASP A 335 8.63 -15.47 -15.18
C ASP A 335 9.60 -14.28 -15.17
N ASP A 336 9.81 -13.67 -16.35
CA ASP A 336 10.66 -12.50 -16.54
C ASP A 336 10.15 -11.24 -15.81
N ILE A 337 8.83 -11.05 -15.66
CA ILE A 337 8.25 -9.93 -14.88
C ILE A 337 8.17 -10.24 -13.38
N ILE A 338 7.83 -11.47 -12.99
CA ILE A 338 7.80 -11.91 -11.59
C ILE A 338 9.22 -11.83 -10.99
N GLY A 339 10.24 -12.33 -11.71
CA GLY A 339 11.63 -12.24 -11.28
C GLY A 339 12.13 -10.80 -11.12
N HIS A 340 11.65 -9.87 -11.96
CA HIS A 340 11.95 -8.43 -11.86
C HIS A 340 11.30 -7.82 -10.60
N VAL A 341 10.02 -8.11 -10.34
CA VAL A 341 9.28 -7.64 -9.16
C VAL A 341 9.85 -8.22 -7.85
N GLN A 342 10.43 -9.42 -7.87
CA GLN A 342 11.11 -9.99 -6.71
C GLN A 342 12.53 -9.41 -6.54
N GLY A 343 13.32 -9.34 -7.62
CA GLY A 343 14.73 -8.97 -7.61
C GLY A 343 15.08 -7.48 -7.67
N GLY A 344 14.09 -6.58 -7.58
CA GLY A 344 14.31 -5.13 -7.69
C GLY A 344 15.25 -4.48 -6.67
N PRO A 345 15.67 -3.22 -6.89
CA PRO A 345 16.75 -2.53 -6.15
C PRO A 345 16.36 -2.07 -4.73
N TRP A 346 15.58 -2.87 -3.99
CA TRP A 346 15.09 -2.62 -2.64
C TRP A 346 16.20 -2.34 -1.60
N GLY A 347 17.46 -2.64 -1.94
CA GLY A 347 18.63 -2.31 -1.14
C GLY A 347 18.93 -0.81 -1.04
N TYR A 348 18.69 -0.03 -2.10
CA TYR A 348 19.02 1.40 -2.11
C TYR A 348 18.12 2.18 -1.15
N HIS A 349 16.80 2.03 -1.29
CA HIS A 349 15.83 2.73 -0.43
C HIS A 349 15.94 2.30 1.04
N ARG A 350 16.15 1.01 1.31
CA ARG A 350 16.45 0.52 2.68
C ARG A 350 17.72 1.15 3.25
N LYS A 351 18.75 1.37 2.43
CA LYS A 351 20.01 2.01 2.84
C LYS A 351 19.78 3.48 3.18
N THR A 352 19.03 4.23 2.35
CA THR A 352 18.63 5.61 2.64
C THR A 352 17.83 5.71 3.94
N GLN A 353 16.80 4.88 4.15
CA GLN A 353 16.00 4.87 5.38
C GLN A 353 16.84 4.52 6.63
N GLN A 354 17.84 3.66 6.50
CA GLN A 354 18.73 3.26 7.59
C GLN A 354 19.85 4.27 7.88
N ASP A 355 20.32 5.01 6.89
CA ASP A 355 21.25 6.13 7.09
C ASP A 355 20.50 7.39 7.59
N TYR A 356 19.23 7.59 7.20
CA TYR A 356 18.33 8.62 7.75
C TYR A 356 17.95 8.37 9.22
N THR A 357 17.53 7.15 9.59
CA THR A 357 17.27 6.81 11.01
C THR A 357 18.53 6.95 11.88
N PHE A 358 19.72 6.68 11.32
CA PHE A 358 21.00 7.00 11.96
C PHE A 358 21.19 8.51 12.18
N GLU A 359 20.96 9.35 11.16
CA GLU A 359 21.06 10.81 11.30
C GLU A 359 20.03 11.39 12.28
N GLN A 360 18.82 10.84 12.34
CA GLN A 360 17.81 11.20 13.34
C GLN A 360 18.25 10.87 14.78
N ILE A 361 18.93 9.74 15.01
CA ILE A 361 19.53 9.43 16.33
C ILE A 361 20.59 10.47 16.68
N VAL A 362 21.46 10.82 15.75
CA VAL A 362 22.54 11.80 15.98
C VAL A 362 21.96 13.20 16.25
N GLU A 363 20.98 13.66 15.48
CA GLU A 363 20.38 14.99 15.70
C GLU A 363 19.61 15.06 17.02
N SER A 364 18.71 14.12 17.28
CA SER A 364 17.94 14.09 18.53
C SER A 364 18.84 13.97 19.76
N SER A 365 19.91 13.17 19.68
CA SER A 365 20.95 13.09 20.71
C SER A 365 21.67 14.43 20.91
N ASN A 366 22.11 15.09 19.83
CA ASN A 366 22.77 16.40 19.92
C ASN A 366 21.86 17.47 20.54
N ARG A 367 20.56 17.46 20.25
CA ARG A 367 19.58 18.37 20.88
C ARG A 367 19.44 18.12 22.39
N ILE A 368 19.46 16.87 22.84
CA ILE A 368 19.46 16.51 24.29
C ILE A 368 20.75 17.00 24.96
N LEU A 369 21.91 16.75 24.35
CA LEU A 369 23.21 17.15 24.90
C LEU A 369 23.33 18.67 25.00
N ALA A 370 22.93 19.40 23.97
CA ALA A 370 22.94 20.86 23.92
C ALA A 370 21.82 21.54 24.73
N HIS A 371 20.79 20.81 25.20
CA HIS A 371 19.68 21.40 25.96
C HIS A 371 20.20 22.08 27.24
N PRO A 372 19.94 23.38 27.47
CA PRO A 372 20.65 24.19 28.48
C PRO A 372 20.27 23.90 29.95
N GLY A 373 19.36 22.95 30.20
CA GLY A 373 18.67 22.77 31.48
C GLY A 373 17.43 23.64 31.50
N GLY A 374 16.26 23.03 31.28
CA GLY A 374 15.05 23.77 30.93
C GLY A 374 13.82 22.87 30.85
N ALA A 375 12.90 23.19 29.93
CA ALA A 375 11.58 22.59 29.81
C ALA A 375 11.62 21.05 29.63
N PRO A 376 11.22 20.25 30.64
CA PRO A 376 11.32 18.79 30.57
C PRO A 376 10.58 18.14 29.38
N PRO A 377 9.40 18.63 28.92
CA PRO A 377 8.72 18.05 27.77
C PRO A 377 9.54 18.03 26.46
N GLU A 378 10.41 19.00 26.24
CA GLU A 378 11.27 19.00 25.05
C GLU A 378 12.35 17.91 25.14
N LEU A 379 12.97 17.79 26.33
CA LEU A 379 13.98 16.79 26.62
C LEU A 379 13.45 15.36 26.42
N PHE A 380 12.22 15.09 26.91
CA PHE A 380 11.54 13.82 26.71
C PHE A 380 11.18 13.56 25.24
N ARG A 381 10.63 14.55 24.53
CA ARG A 381 10.30 14.38 23.10
C ARG A 381 11.55 14.05 22.28
N TYR A 382 12.69 14.67 22.56
CA TYR A 382 13.94 14.34 21.88
C TYR A 382 14.46 12.95 22.29
N SER A 383 14.35 12.53 23.56
CA SER A 383 14.82 11.19 23.96
C SER A 383 13.94 10.06 23.42
N GLU A 384 12.61 10.23 23.42
CA GLU A 384 11.67 9.31 22.75
C GLU A 384 11.94 9.20 21.25
N THR A 385 12.28 10.32 20.59
CA THR A 385 12.68 10.33 19.17
C THR A 385 13.98 9.54 18.95
N ALA A 386 15.00 9.74 19.80
CA ALA A 386 16.26 9.01 19.70
C ALA A 386 16.06 7.50 19.92
N ILE A 387 15.29 7.13 20.95
CA ILE A 387 14.97 5.74 21.31
C ILE A 387 14.22 5.04 20.17
N ARG A 388 13.16 5.65 19.62
CA ARG A 388 12.39 5.04 18.53
C ARG A 388 13.26 4.80 17.29
N ASN A 389 14.05 5.79 16.89
CA ASN A 389 14.93 5.64 15.73
C ASN A 389 16.05 4.62 15.97
N SER A 390 16.58 4.50 17.21
CA SER A 390 17.59 3.49 17.51
C SER A 390 17.04 2.06 17.58
N GLN A 391 15.78 1.86 17.98
CA GLN A 391 15.08 0.58 17.84
C GLN A 391 14.96 0.21 16.35
N MET A 392 14.45 1.12 15.51
CA MET A 392 14.34 0.92 14.06
C MET A 392 15.70 0.65 13.40
N LEU A 393 16.78 1.28 13.88
CA LEU A 393 18.14 1.02 13.41
C LEU A 393 18.62 -0.40 13.76
N VAL A 394 18.34 -0.88 14.98
CA VAL A 394 18.68 -2.25 15.42
C VAL A 394 17.94 -3.28 14.57
N ASP A 395 16.63 -3.17 14.43
CA ASP A 395 15.82 -4.08 13.61
C ASP A 395 16.32 -4.11 12.15
N GLY A 396 16.69 -2.93 11.64
CA GLY A 396 17.28 -2.76 10.32
C GLY A 396 18.64 -3.46 10.15
N MET A 397 19.49 -3.41 11.18
CA MET A 397 20.81 -4.06 11.19
C MET A 397 20.72 -5.58 11.35
N GLU A 398 19.79 -6.10 12.16
CA GLU A 398 19.58 -7.55 12.29
C GLU A 398 18.98 -8.15 11.00
N GLN A 399 18.05 -7.45 10.34
CA GLN A 399 17.54 -7.84 9.03
C GLN A 399 18.59 -7.76 7.91
N GLU A 400 19.51 -6.80 7.97
CA GLU A 400 20.65 -6.71 7.03
C GLU A 400 21.62 -7.87 7.29
N ALA A 401 21.96 -8.17 8.55
CA ALA A 401 22.84 -9.27 8.93
C ALA A 401 22.31 -10.64 8.48
N ASN A 402 21.00 -10.87 8.56
CA ASN A 402 20.36 -12.10 8.08
C ASN A 402 20.42 -12.29 6.54
N LYS A 403 20.91 -11.29 5.78
CA LYS A 403 21.12 -11.35 4.32
C LYS A 403 22.60 -11.40 3.91
N LEU A 404 23.53 -11.49 4.86
CA LEU A 404 24.98 -11.54 4.59
C LEU A 404 25.48 -12.99 4.61
N ASP A 405 25.92 -13.49 3.46
CA ASP A 405 26.56 -14.82 3.33
C ASP A 405 27.87 -14.91 4.13
N SER A 406 28.58 -13.79 4.26
CA SER A 406 29.82 -13.70 5.04
C SER A 406 29.52 -13.71 6.53
N VAL A 407 29.77 -14.85 7.19
CA VAL A 407 29.65 -15.04 8.64
C VAL A 407 30.38 -13.94 9.43
N GLN A 408 31.56 -13.53 8.97
CA GLN A 408 32.37 -12.49 9.63
C GLN A 408 31.71 -11.09 9.55
N GLN A 409 31.13 -10.73 8.40
CA GLN A 409 30.41 -9.45 8.24
C GLN A 409 29.08 -9.47 9.01
N ARG A 410 28.38 -10.62 9.00
CA ARG A 410 27.18 -10.86 9.80
C ARG A 410 27.44 -10.70 11.30
N GLU A 411 28.51 -11.28 11.82
CA GLU A 411 28.91 -11.11 13.23
C GLU A 411 29.37 -9.68 13.57
N LYS A 412 30.13 -9.01 12.67
CA LYS A 412 30.50 -7.58 12.80
C LYS A 412 29.24 -6.71 12.97
N LEU A 413 28.21 -6.96 12.16
CA LEU A 413 26.97 -6.20 12.14
C LEU A 413 26.04 -6.50 13.33
N LEU A 414 25.86 -7.78 13.70
CA LEU A 414 25.07 -8.16 14.88
C LEU A 414 25.68 -7.64 16.19
N ASN A 415 27.01 -7.62 16.31
CA ASN A 415 27.67 -7.05 17.48
C ASN A 415 27.51 -5.52 17.55
N ALA A 416 27.48 -4.83 16.40
CA ALA A 416 27.12 -3.41 16.35
C ALA A 416 25.65 -3.17 16.74
N ALA A 417 24.71 -4.00 16.24
CA ALA A 417 23.29 -3.91 16.57
C ALA A 417 23.05 -4.08 18.08
N ARG A 418 23.65 -5.09 18.70
CA ARG A 418 23.65 -5.30 20.17
C ARG A 418 24.18 -4.09 20.94
N SER A 419 25.24 -3.45 20.45
CA SER A 419 25.81 -2.27 21.10
C SER A 419 24.90 -1.03 21.02
N VAL A 420 24.11 -0.88 19.94
CA VAL A 420 23.07 0.15 19.85
C VAL A 420 21.88 -0.20 20.75
N ALA A 421 21.43 -1.45 20.74
CA ALA A 421 20.32 -1.92 21.57
C ALA A 421 20.59 -1.74 23.08
N GLN A 422 21.81 -2.06 23.54
CA GLN A 422 22.22 -1.87 24.92
C GLN A 422 22.20 -0.39 25.33
N ALA A 423 22.76 0.51 24.50
CA ALA A 423 22.72 1.94 24.76
C ALA A 423 21.29 2.51 24.72
N THR A 424 20.44 1.99 23.83
CA THR A 424 19.01 2.31 23.76
C THR A 424 18.30 1.93 25.06
N SER A 425 18.55 0.75 25.63
CA SER A 425 17.98 0.34 26.92
C SER A 425 18.41 1.29 28.04
N SER A 426 19.70 1.63 28.14
CA SER A 426 20.18 2.60 29.14
C SER A 426 19.57 3.99 28.96
N MET A 427 19.28 4.40 27.72
CA MET A 427 18.62 5.68 27.43
C MET A 427 17.11 5.66 27.73
N ILE A 428 16.43 4.53 27.53
CA ILE A 428 15.06 4.30 27.99
C ILE A 428 14.97 4.44 29.51
N ASP A 429 15.86 3.78 30.26
CA ASP A 429 15.79 3.78 31.72
C ASP A 429 16.20 5.13 32.32
N ALA A 430 17.19 5.82 31.74
CA ALA A 430 17.51 7.20 32.11
C ALA A 430 16.39 8.19 31.75
N THR A 431 15.62 7.95 30.67
CA THR A 431 14.44 8.76 30.32
C THR A 431 13.34 8.59 31.38
N LYS A 432 13.04 7.35 31.79
CA LYS A 432 12.06 7.07 32.86
C LYS A 432 12.43 7.76 34.18
N GLU A 433 13.70 7.69 34.59
CA GLU A 433 14.13 8.33 35.83
C GLU A 433 14.05 9.88 35.74
N CYS A 434 14.32 10.47 34.57
CA CYS A 434 14.04 11.88 34.35
C CYS A 434 12.54 12.20 34.36
N GLN A 435 11.67 11.33 33.83
CA GLN A 435 10.21 11.51 33.89
C GLN A 435 9.67 11.44 35.33
N ASN A 436 10.27 10.60 36.18
CA ASN A 436 9.97 10.53 37.62
C ASN A 436 10.42 11.78 38.39
N ARG A 437 11.56 12.36 38.02
CA ARG A 437 12.24 13.46 38.74
C ARG A 437 12.58 14.64 37.79
N PRO A 438 11.58 15.28 37.15
CA PRO A 438 11.78 16.14 35.98
C PRO A 438 12.54 17.45 36.21
N GLY A 439 12.70 17.88 37.47
CA GLY A 439 13.46 19.09 37.83
C GLY A 439 14.89 18.84 38.32
N GLU A 440 15.34 17.60 38.42
CA GLU A 440 16.60 17.27 39.12
C GLU A 440 17.80 17.11 38.17
N ALA A 441 18.93 17.73 38.53
CA ALA A 441 20.14 17.73 37.71
C ALA A 441 20.78 16.34 37.56
N GLU A 442 20.68 15.48 38.57
CA GLU A 442 21.28 14.12 38.57
C GLU A 442 20.65 13.23 37.47
N PRO A 443 19.32 13.00 37.44
CA PRO A 443 18.66 12.30 36.34
C PRO A 443 18.99 12.92 34.97
N GLN A 444 18.90 14.25 34.83
CA GLN A 444 19.17 14.93 33.56
C GLN A 444 20.62 14.71 33.07
N LEU A 445 21.60 14.65 33.99
CA LEU A 445 22.98 14.30 33.66
C LEU A 445 23.12 12.83 33.23
N ALA A 446 22.40 11.92 33.89
CA ALA A 446 22.38 10.50 33.53
C ALA A 446 21.77 10.27 32.13
N LEU A 447 20.70 10.97 31.77
CA LEU A 447 20.12 10.94 30.42
C LEU A 447 21.09 11.48 29.37
N LYS A 448 21.79 12.60 29.63
CA LYS A 448 22.86 13.09 28.73
C LYS A 448 24.02 12.10 28.59
N SER A 449 24.38 11.38 29.66
CA SER A 449 25.40 10.32 29.61
C SER A 449 24.94 9.13 28.75
N ALA A 450 23.74 8.61 28.97
CA ALA A 450 23.17 7.52 28.16
C ALA A 450 23.01 7.91 26.68
N THR A 451 22.59 9.15 26.42
CA THR A 451 22.51 9.73 25.07
C THR A 451 23.88 9.75 24.38
N SER A 452 24.92 10.19 25.10
CA SER A 452 26.31 10.17 24.58
C SER A 452 26.79 8.74 24.25
N GLN A 453 26.35 7.76 25.05
CA GLN A 453 26.65 6.34 24.85
C GLN A 453 25.87 5.71 23.69
N LEU A 454 24.78 6.31 23.21
CA LEU A 454 24.05 5.88 22.02
C LEU A 454 24.70 6.37 20.72
N VAL A 455 25.21 7.61 20.69
CA VAL A 455 25.86 8.21 19.51
C VAL A 455 27.15 7.46 19.12
N GLN A 456 27.94 6.98 20.08
CA GLN A 456 29.20 6.28 19.80
C GLN A 456 29.04 4.97 18.98
N PRO A 457 28.24 3.96 19.39
CA PRO A 457 28.05 2.74 18.61
C PRO A 457 27.31 2.99 17.30
N ALA A 458 26.41 3.98 17.25
CA ALA A 458 25.77 4.42 16.02
C ALA A 458 26.82 4.90 14.98
N ASN A 459 27.74 5.78 15.40
CA ASN A 459 28.83 6.28 14.53
C ASN A 459 29.73 5.16 13.99
N ARG A 460 30.05 4.13 14.80
CA ARG A 460 30.87 2.99 14.37
C ARG A 460 30.27 2.22 13.18
N ARG A 461 28.95 2.28 12.94
CA ARG A 461 28.32 1.68 11.74
C ARG A 461 28.80 2.36 10.46
N ARG A 462 28.99 3.69 10.47
CA ARG A 462 29.48 4.47 9.33
C ARG A 462 30.95 4.15 9.02
N GLU A 463 31.77 4.00 10.06
CA GLU A 463 33.17 3.53 9.94
C GLU A 463 33.25 2.09 9.41
N ALA A 464 32.34 1.21 9.88
CA ALA A 464 32.26 -0.18 9.44
C ALA A 464 31.78 -0.39 8.00
N LYS A 465 31.26 0.66 7.34
CA LYS A 465 30.95 0.72 5.89
C LYS A 465 32.12 1.23 5.03
N ALA A 466 33.17 1.80 5.63
CA ALA A 466 34.31 2.39 4.93
C ALA A 466 35.54 1.47 4.81
N SER A 467 35.47 0.27 5.41
CA SER A 467 36.49 -0.80 5.44
C SER A 467 35.84 -2.19 5.48
#